data_AF-A0A1L9SFL7-F1
#
_entry.id   AF-A0A1L9SFL7-F1
#
_cell.length_a   1.000
_cell.length_b   1.000
_cell.length_c   1.000
_cell.angle_alpha   90.00
_cell.angle_beta   90.00
_cell.angle_gamma   90.00
#
_symmetry.space_group_name_H-M   'P 1'
#
loop_
_entity.id
_entity.type
_entity.pdbx_description
1 polymer ?
#
loop_
_entity_poly.entity_id
_entity_poly.type
_entity_poly.pdbx_seq_one_letter_code
_entity_poly.pdbx_strand_id
1 'polypeptide(L)'
;MDTLWYFAYGSNISHDKFVGSRGIHPLAEAHVRLPGWALEMSIPGFPYREPAFASIQPGRDGHDGKQTIDVQGTAYLVTRAQYASIIASEGGGIAYREVVVWAEALHDEDVQHLGGQRIMVYTLTNAMTRIPQGRASMRYLHMITSAAEDIPFDEAYHKFLAALRPYTPPQTRKQKAGAAMFWLLWTPIITMMEKTIARTVDLDKGGNAPNWVAVLMRFVVAALWFSHDWVFAPLFGRGDGVDEAGLDYDLLDASRLPLPLPLPWTGC
;
A
#
# COMPACT_ATOMS: atom_id res chain seq x y z
N MET A 1 7.71 -29.49 -3.84
CA MET A 1 7.86 -28.19 -4.51
C MET A 1 8.14 -27.17 -3.42
N ASP A 2 9.03 -26.21 -3.65
CA ASP A 2 9.36 -25.18 -2.64
C ASP A 2 8.25 -24.11 -2.63
N THR A 3 7.55 -24.01 -1.50
CA THR A 3 6.35 -23.20 -1.31
C THR A 3 6.50 -22.28 -0.11
N LEU A 4 5.75 -21.17 -0.12
CA LEU A 4 5.71 -20.21 0.97
C LEU A 4 4.30 -19.63 1.10
N TRP A 5 3.99 -19.10 2.28
CA TRP A 5 2.78 -18.33 2.52
C TRP A 5 3.03 -16.85 2.24
N TYR A 6 2.25 -16.27 1.33
CA TYR A 6 2.26 -14.84 1.02
C TYR A 6 1.02 -14.17 1.63
N PHE A 7 1.21 -13.17 2.47
CA PHE A 7 0.11 -12.40 3.07
C PHE A 7 -0.22 -11.16 2.26
N ALA A 8 -1.49 -11.07 1.85
CA ALA A 8 -2.08 -9.98 1.09
C ALA A 8 -3.03 -9.14 1.96
N TYR A 9 -2.80 -7.83 2.02
CA TYR A 9 -3.61 -6.87 2.80
C TYR A 9 -4.17 -5.69 1.99
N GLY A 10 -3.75 -5.55 0.72
CA GLY A 10 -4.15 -4.45 -0.16
C GLY A 10 -5.05 -4.93 -1.31
N SER A 11 -4.76 -4.50 -2.54
CA SER A 11 -5.51 -4.90 -3.75
C SER A 11 -5.51 -6.41 -4.04
N ASN A 12 -4.68 -7.17 -3.32
CA ASN A 12 -4.48 -8.61 -3.50
C ASN A 12 -5.31 -9.47 -2.54
N ILE A 13 -6.12 -8.86 -1.67
CA ILE A 13 -6.82 -9.56 -0.59
C ILE A 13 -7.95 -10.48 -1.10
N SER A 14 -8.50 -10.24 -2.29
CA SER A 14 -9.56 -11.06 -2.90
C SER A 14 -8.97 -12.15 -3.81
N HIS A 15 -9.44 -13.38 -3.62
CA HIS A 15 -9.10 -14.55 -4.45
C HIS A 15 -9.35 -14.30 -5.94
N ASP A 16 -10.51 -13.73 -6.33
CA ASP A 16 -10.86 -13.48 -7.73
C ASP A 16 -9.88 -12.52 -8.42
N LYS A 17 -9.36 -11.53 -7.69
CA LYS A 17 -8.32 -10.64 -8.23
C LYS A 17 -6.96 -11.33 -8.27
N PHE A 18 -6.66 -12.15 -7.27
CA PHE A 18 -5.42 -12.90 -7.19
C PHE A 18 -5.29 -13.94 -8.32
N VAL A 19 -6.35 -14.70 -8.57
CA VAL A 19 -6.45 -15.71 -9.63
C VAL A 19 -6.67 -15.07 -11.00
N GLY A 20 -7.65 -14.17 -11.13
CA GLY A 20 -8.07 -13.63 -12.41
C GLY A 20 -7.03 -12.73 -13.08
N SER A 21 -6.60 -11.67 -12.39
CA SER A 21 -5.75 -10.63 -13.02
C SER A 21 -4.29 -11.03 -13.16
N ARG A 22 -3.81 -11.99 -12.34
CA ARG A 22 -2.40 -12.43 -12.33
C ARG A 22 -2.19 -13.85 -12.85
N GLY A 23 -3.25 -14.65 -13.03
CA GLY A 23 -3.13 -16.07 -13.39
C GLY A 23 -2.43 -16.91 -12.32
N ILE A 24 -2.44 -16.46 -11.07
CA ILE A 24 -1.79 -17.15 -9.95
C ILE A 24 -2.84 -17.99 -9.25
N HIS A 25 -2.73 -19.31 -9.37
CA HIS A 25 -3.55 -20.27 -8.66
C HIS A 25 -2.87 -20.69 -7.36
N PRO A 26 -3.30 -20.19 -6.18
CA PRO A 26 -2.73 -20.60 -4.90
C PRO A 26 -3.00 -22.09 -4.63
N LEU A 27 -2.11 -22.72 -3.90
CA LEU A 27 -2.22 -24.12 -3.47
C LEU A 27 -3.15 -24.29 -2.25
N ALA A 28 -3.26 -23.23 -1.44
CA ALA A 28 -4.13 -23.13 -0.28
C ALA A 28 -4.34 -21.65 0.07
N GLU A 29 -5.39 -21.37 0.83
CA GLU A 29 -5.79 -20.04 1.28
C GLU A 29 -6.24 -20.10 2.74
N ALA A 30 -5.89 -19.08 3.52
CA ALA A 30 -6.33 -18.93 4.89
C ALA A 30 -6.40 -17.44 5.27
N HIS A 31 -7.34 -17.07 6.14
CA HIS A 31 -7.48 -15.73 6.64
C HIS A 31 -6.69 -15.55 7.93
N VAL A 32 -5.89 -14.49 7.98
CA VAL A 32 -4.96 -14.27 9.08
C VAL A 32 -4.92 -12.81 9.50
N ARG A 33 -4.52 -12.59 10.76
CA ARG A 33 -4.07 -11.29 11.25
C ARG A 33 -2.55 -11.30 11.46
N LEU A 34 -1.94 -10.12 11.40
CA LEU A 34 -0.55 -9.91 11.81
C LEU A 34 -0.51 -9.16 13.15
N PRO A 35 -0.28 -9.86 14.27
CA PRO A 35 -0.23 -9.21 15.58
C PRO A 35 0.83 -8.11 15.65
N GLY A 36 0.42 -6.92 16.09
CA GLY A 36 1.32 -5.78 16.22
C GLY A 36 1.71 -5.15 14.88
N TRP A 37 0.93 -5.32 13.82
CA TRP A 37 1.08 -4.62 12.54
C TRP A 37 -0.20 -3.90 12.17
N ALA A 38 -0.10 -2.68 11.65
CA ALA A 38 -1.25 -1.86 11.28
C ALA A 38 -1.22 -1.49 9.79
N LEU A 39 -2.40 -1.42 9.17
CA LEU A 39 -2.58 -0.95 7.79
C LEU A 39 -2.45 0.58 7.74
N GLU A 40 -1.72 1.09 6.76
CA GLU A 40 -1.59 2.53 6.47
C GLU A 40 -1.64 2.85 4.97
N MET A 41 -1.98 4.08 4.59
CA MET A 41 -1.95 4.56 3.20
C MET A 41 -0.70 5.42 2.98
N SER A 42 0.48 4.82 3.13
CA SER A 42 1.75 5.55 3.19
C SER A 42 2.61 5.44 1.93
N ILE A 43 2.28 4.51 1.02
CA ILE A 43 3.01 4.35 -0.23
C ILE A 43 2.66 5.50 -1.16
N PRO A 44 3.65 6.28 -1.63
CA PRO A 44 3.41 7.38 -2.55
C PRO A 44 2.89 6.86 -3.89
N GLY A 45 1.68 7.29 -4.27
CA GLY A 45 1.17 7.12 -5.61
C GLY A 45 1.36 8.38 -6.47
N PHE A 46 0.36 8.70 -7.28
CA PHE A 46 0.37 9.82 -8.22
C PHE A 46 -0.64 10.91 -7.81
N PRO A 47 -0.20 12.17 -7.66
CA PRO A 47 -1.08 13.29 -7.34
C PRO A 47 -2.28 13.42 -8.30
N TYR A 48 -3.38 13.90 -7.75
CA TYR A 48 -4.63 14.22 -8.44
C TYR A 48 -5.43 13.02 -8.97
N ARG A 49 -4.92 11.77 -8.87
CA ARG A 49 -5.68 10.56 -9.25
C ARG A 49 -5.63 9.48 -8.18
N GLU A 50 -4.44 8.99 -7.84
CA GLU A 50 -4.24 7.88 -6.90
C GLU A 50 -3.05 8.19 -6.00
N PRO A 51 -3.21 9.08 -5.02
CA PRO A 51 -2.07 9.67 -4.36
C PRO A 51 -1.41 8.78 -3.31
N ALA A 52 -2.13 7.77 -2.81
CA ALA A 52 -1.59 6.83 -1.83
C ALA A 52 -2.12 5.41 -2.05
N PHE A 53 -1.29 4.43 -1.67
CA PHE A 53 -1.60 3.01 -1.65
C PHE A 53 -1.29 2.40 -0.28
N ALA A 54 -1.84 1.20 -0.04
CA ALA A 54 -1.70 0.50 1.23
C ALA A 54 -0.26 0.05 1.49
N SER A 55 0.16 0.13 2.74
CA SER A 55 1.32 -0.54 3.33
C SER A 55 0.93 -1.05 4.71
N ILE A 56 1.80 -1.83 5.31
CA ILE A 56 1.73 -2.17 6.73
C ILE A 56 2.97 -1.64 7.45
N GLN A 57 2.83 -1.29 8.72
CA GLN A 57 3.93 -0.94 9.60
C GLN A 57 3.74 -1.62 10.95
N PRO A 58 4.82 -1.87 11.73
CA PRO A 58 4.66 -2.25 13.12
C PRO A 58 3.74 -1.25 13.83
N GLY A 59 2.77 -1.76 14.57
CA GLY A 59 1.88 -0.97 15.41
C GLY A 59 2.74 -0.10 16.32
N ARG A 60 2.42 1.19 16.40
CA ARG A 60 3.09 2.06 17.35
C ARG A 60 2.69 1.57 18.73
N ASP A 61 3.63 0.98 19.49
CA ASP A 61 3.46 0.79 20.92
C ASP A 61 3.12 2.17 21.49
N GLY A 62 1.85 2.33 21.84
CA GLY A 62 1.30 3.64 22.13
C GLY A 62 2.09 4.27 23.25
N HIS A 63 2.73 5.41 22.97
CA HIS A 63 3.13 6.37 24.01
C HIS A 63 1.93 6.75 24.91
N ASP A 64 0.71 6.45 24.46
CA ASP A 64 -0.58 6.70 25.11
C ASP A 64 -1.40 5.41 25.41
N GLY A 65 -0.80 4.22 25.33
CA GLY A 65 -1.42 2.98 25.82
C GLY A 65 -2.64 2.43 25.05
N LYS A 66 -2.87 2.82 23.79
CA LYS A 66 -3.96 2.29 22.95
C LYS A 66 -3.44 1.43 21.80
N GLN A 67 -4.03 0.25 21.65
CA GLN A 67 -3.66 -0.78 20.68
C GLN A 67 -4.14 -0.40 19.27
N THR A 68 -3.24 -0.43 18.28
CA THR A 68 -3.62 -0.37 16.86
C THR A 68 -4.37 -1.65 16.48
N ILE A 69 -5.40 -1.55 15.63
CA ILE A 69 -6.09 -2.73 15.11
C ILE A 69 -5.11 -3.50 14.23
N ASP A 70 -4.88 -4.78 14.56
CA ASP A 70 -4.01 -5.65 13.79
C ASP A 70 -4.52 -5.76 12.36
N VAL A 71 -3.61 -5.62 11.38
CA VAL A 71 -3.93 -5.79 9.98
C VAL A 71 -4.37 -7.22 9.71
N GLN A 72 -5.50 -7.37 9.02
CA GLN A 72 -6.05 -8.64 8.60
C GLN A 72 -6.05 -8.75 7.09
N GLY A 73 -5.91 -9.97 6.60
CA GLY A 73 -5.76 -10.25 5.19
C GLY A 73 -5.77 -11.73 4.90
N THR A 74 -5.37 -12.05 3.67
CA THR A 74 -5.41 -13.41 3.16
C THR A 74 -4.00 -13.93 2.95
N ALA A 75 -3.70 -15.09 3.54
CA ALA A 75 -2.48 -15.83 3.31
C ALA A 75 -2.70 -16.83 2.17
N TYR A 76 -1.91 -16.71 1.10
CA TYR A 76 -1.92 -17.62 -0.04
C TYR A 76 -0.68 -18.51 -0.02
N LEU A 77 -0.86 -19.83 -0.06
CA LEU A 77 0.24 -20.76 -0.25
C LEU A 77 0.62 -20.78 -1.73
N VAL A 78 1.80 -20.29 -2.07
CA VAL A 78 2.27 -20.17 -3.45
C VAL A 78 3.63 -20.81 -3.65
N THR A 79 3.93 -21.17 -4.89
CA THR A 79 5.27 -21.57 -5.30
C THR A 79 6.20 -20.36 -5.36
N ARG A 80 7.53 -20.57 -5.26
CA ARG A 80 8.49 -19.47 -5.44
C ARG A 80 8.38 -18.75 -6.79
N ALA A 81 8.03 -19.47 -7.86
CA ALA A 81 7.85 -18.87 -9.18
C ALA A 81 6.65 -17.93 -9.20
N GLN A 82 5.52 -18.35 -8.61
CA GLN A 82 4.36 -17.48 -8.44
C GLN A 82 4.69 -16.28 -7.55
N TYR A 83 5.43 -16.49 -6.46
CA TYR A 83 5.86 -15.41 -5.59
C TYR A 83 6.71 -14.36 -6.32
N ALA A 84 7.68 -14.78 -7.13
CA ALA A 84 8.46 -13.85 -7.97
C ALA A 84 7.56 -13.03 -8.92
N SER A 85 6.56 -13.66 -9.53
CA SER A 85 5.58 -12.94 -10.35
C SER A 85 4.74 -11.93 -9.56
N ILE A 86 4.41 -12.23 -8.29
CA ILE A 86 3.75 -11.27 -7.39
C ILE A 86 4.67 -10.07 -7.18
N ILE A 87 5.92 -10.28 -6.77
CA ILE A 87 6.89 -9.21 -6.53
C ILE A 87 7.07 -8.32 -7.76
N ALA A 88 7.18 -8.92 -8.95
CA ALA A 88 7.26 -8.18 -10.21
C ALA A 88 6.03 -7.27 -10.42
N SER A 89 4.82 -7.79 -10.14
CA SER A 89 3.56 -7.04 -10.28
C SER A 89 3.37 -5.94 -9.23
N GLU A 90 4.02 -6.04 -8.07
CA GLU A 90 4.01 -5.02 -7.00
C GLU A 90 5.04 -3.90 -7.23
N GLY A 91 5.64 -3.85 -8.42
CA GLY A 91 6.62 -2.84 -8.80
C GLY A 91 8.06 -3.22 -8.46
N GLY A 92 8.34 -4.52 -8.30
CA GLY A 92 9.69 -5.08 -8.29
C GLY A 92 10.64 -4.46 -7.26
N GLY A 93 10.17 -4.28 -6.02
CA GLY A 93 11.00 -3.78 -4.92
C GLY A 93 11.24 -2.26 -4.90
N ILE A 94 10.55 -1.50 -5.77
CA ILE A 94 10.72 -0.04 -5.85
C ILE A 94 10.05 0.65 -4.66
N ALA A 95 8.73 0.47 -4.55
CA ALA A 95 7.89 1.10 -3.54
C ALA A 95 7.76 0.25 -2.26
N TYR A 96 7.86 -1.07 -2.42
CA TYR A 96 7.76 -2.04 -1.34
C TYR A 96 9.08 -2.76 -1.11
N ARG A 97 9.29 -3.23 0.13
CA ARG A 97 10.32 -4.20 0.50
C ARG A 97 9.66 -5.44 1.09
N GLU A 98 10.31 -6.57 0.90
CA GLU A 98 9.89 -7.84 1.50
C GLU A 98 10.21 -7.88 3.00
N VAL A 99 9.29 -8.45 3.77
CA VAL A 99 9.49 -8.83 5.18
C VAL A 99 8.86 -10.18 5.45
N VAL A 100 9.39 -10.89 6.45
CA VAL A 100 8.80 -12.13 6.95
C VAL A 100 8.34 -11.91 8.37
N VAL A 101 7.06 -12.15 8.63
CA VAL A 101 6.40 -11.79 9.89
C VAL A 101 5.53 -12.94 10.39
N TRP A 102 5.20 -12.91 11.68
CA TRP A 102 4.25 -13.86 12.27
C TRP A 102 2.82 -13.48 11.89
N ALA A 103 2.05 -14.49 11.50
CA ALA A 103 0.62 -14.41 11.28
C ALA A 103 -0.13 -15.38 12.20
N GLU A 104 -1.35 -15.01 12.56
CA GLU A 104 -2.28 -15.84 13.33
C GLU A 104 -3.54 -16.13 12.53
N ALA A 105 -3.98 -17.39 12.54
CA ALA A 105 -5.27 -17.81 12.01
C ALA A 105 -6.42 -17.03 12.66
N LEU A 106 -7.39 -16.58 11.86
CA LEU A 106 -8.59 -15.92 12.38
C LEU A 106 -9.63 -16.93 12.89
N HIS A 107 -9.79 -18.06 12.18
CA HIS A 107 -10.79 -19.08 12.53
C HIS A 107 -10.21 -20.49 12.58
N ASP A 108 -10.97 -21.42 13.16
CA ASP A 108 -10.58 -22.84 13.26
C ASP A 108 -10.34 -23.50 11.88
N GLU A 109 -11.06 -23.08 10.84
CA GLU A 109 -10.83 -23.54 9.46
C GLU A 109 -9.47 -23.05 8.93
N ASP A 110 -9.11 -21.80 9.22
CA ASP A 110 -7.80 -21.24 8.85
C ASP A 110 -6.67 -21.99 9.56
N VAL A 111 -6.84 -22.40 10.83
CA VAL A 111 -5.87 -23.23 11.56
C VAL A 111 -5.59 -24.54 10.82
N GLN A 112 -6.62 -25.17 10.25
CA GLN A 112 -6.48 -26.42 9.50
C GLN A 112 -5.73 -26.20 8.18
N HIS A 113 -6.07 -25.14 7.45
CA HIS A 113 -5.38 -24.80 6.19
C HIS A 113 -3.90 -24.43 6.39
N LEU A 114 -3.59 -23.75 7.49
CA LEU A 114 -2.24 -23.33 7.84
C LEU A 114 -1.39 -24.44 8.47
N GLY A 115 -2.03 -25.47 9.04
CA GLY A 115 -1.37 -26.51 9.83
C GLY A 115 -0.97 -26.07 11.25
N GLY A 116 -1.59 -25.00 11.76
CA GLY A 116 -1.32 -24.47 13.10
C GLY A 116 -1.88 -23.05 13.31
N GLN A 117 -1.93 -22.62 14.58
CA GLN A 117 -2.44 -21.29 14.95
C GLN A 117 -1.54 -20.14 14.46
N ARG A 118 -0.24 -20.39 14.33
CA ARG A 118 0.76 -19.37 13.99
C ARG A 118 1.71 -19.89 12.91
N ILE A 119 1.95 -19.05 11.90
CA ILE A 119 2.89 -19.33 10.82
C ILE A 119 3.73 -18.09 10.48
N MET A 120 4.85 -18.31 9.79
CA MET A 120 5.59 -17.23 9.14
C MET A 120 5.00 -16.97 7.75
N VAL A 121 4.73 -15.71 7.45
CA VAL A 121 4.27 -15.27 6.13
C VAL A 121 5.26 -14.28 5.55
N TYR A 122 5.46 -14.36 4.24
CA TYR A 122 6.13 -13.34 3.45
C TYR A 122 5.11 -12.26 3.11
N THR A 123 5.49 -11.01 3.21
CA THR A 123 4.63 -9.89 2.79
C THR A 123 5.47 -8.69 2.41
N LEU A 124 4.79 -7.61 2.04
CA LEU A 124 5.38 -6.37 1.58
C LEU A 124 5.12 -5.26 2.58
N THR A 125 6.09 -4.37 2.78
CA THR A 125 5.96 -3.15 3.59
C THR A 125 6.67 -2.01 2.85
N ASN A 126 6.59 -0.79 3.38
CA ASN A 126 7.18 0.40 2.80
C ASN A 126 8.71 0.27 2.56
N ALA A 127 9.11 0.38 1.29
CA ALA A 127 10.47 0.81 0.94
C ALA A 127 10.55 2.33 0.73
N MET A 128 9.39 2.96 0.57
CA MET A 128 9.21 4.40 0.43
C MET A 128 8.02 4.83 1.28
N THR A 129 8.15 5.98 1.95
CA THR A 129 7.04 6.59 2.69
C THR A 129 6.99 8.06 2.38
N ARG A 130 5.77 8.56 2.14
CA ARG A 130 5.53 9.99 2.05
C ARG A 130 4.94 10.51 3.35
N ILE A 131 5.50 11.62 3.83
CA ILE A 131 5.01 12.36 4.99
C ILE A 131 4.71 13.81 4.55
N PRO A 132 3.53 14.38 4.87
CA PRO A 132 2.37 13.69 5.47
C PRO A 132 1.82 12.59 4.54
N GLN A 133 1.20 11.56 5.12
CA GLN A 133 0.59 10.48 4.34
C GLN A 133 -0.57 11.03 3.50
N GLY A 134 -0.72 10.51 2.29
CA GLY A 134 -1.86 10.87 1.44
C GLY A 134 -3.12 10.10 1.81
N ARG A 135 -4.21 10.33 1.08
CA ARG A 135 -5.39 9.45 1.11
C ARG A 135 -5.42 8.57 -0.13
N ALA A 136 -5.84 7.33 0.04
CA ALA A 136 -6.08 6.46 -1.10
C ALA A 136 -7.29 6.93 -1.92
N SER A 137 -7.30 6.62 -3.22
CA SER A 137 -8.45 6.96 -4.08
C SER A 137 -9.70 6.18 -3.67
N MET A 138 -10.88 6.75 -3.92
CA MET A 138 -12.16 6.04 -3.73
C MET A 138 -12.17 4.70 -4.47
N ARG A 139 -11.65 4.68 -5.70
CA ARG A 139 -11.52 3.46 -6.52
C ARG A 139 -10.70 2.39 -5.81
N TYR A 140 -9.58 2.78 -5.21
CA TYR A 140 -8.69 1.86 -4.51
C TYR A 140 -9.30 1.37 -3.19
N LEU A 141 -9.88 2.27 -2.39
CA LEU A 141 -10.55 1.90 -1.14
C LEU A 141 -11.73 0.95 -1.41
N HIS A 142 -12.60 1.27 -2.37
CA HIS A 142 -13.68 0.38 -2.79
C HIS A 142 -13.16 -1.00 -3.21
N MET A 143 -11.99 -1.07 -3.86
CA MET A 143 -11.38 -2.34 -4.22
C MET A 143 -10.98 -3.17 -3.01
N ILE A 144 -10.51 -2.55 -1.92
CA ILE A 144 -10.13 -3.23 -0.68
C ILE A 144 -11.40 -3.58 0.11
N THR A 145 -12.31 -2.64 0.31
CA THR A 145 -13.51 -2.84 1.13
C THR A 145 -14.44 -3.89 0.52
N SER A 146 -14.70 -3.84 -0.78
CA SER A 146 -15.53 -4.87 -1.44
C SER A 146 -14.85 -6.25 -1.45
N ALA A 147 -13.52 -6.30 -1.47
CA ALA A 147 -12.81 -7.56 -1.35
C ALA A 147 -12.87 -8.12 0.08
N ALA A 148 -12.90 -7.23 1.07
CA ALA A 148 -13.03 -7.61 2.47
C ALA A 148 -14.45 -8.08 2.83
N GLU A 149 -15.50 -7.59 2.15
CA GLU A 149 -16.91 -7.98 2.39
C GLU A 149 -17.15 -9.50 2.35
N ASP A 150 -16.46 -10.21 1.46
CA ASP A 150 -16.57 -11.66 1.31
C ASP A 150 -15.66 -12.45 2.27
N ILE A 151 -14.86 -11.76 3.08
CA ILE A 151 -13.89 -12.35 3.98
C ILE A 151 -14.37 -12.20 5.43
N PRO A 152 -14.35 -13.27 6.24
CA PRO A 152 -14.79 -13.22 7.63
C PRO A 152 -13.81 -12.50 8.57
N PHE A 153 -13.31 -11.31 8.24
CA PHE A 153 -12.50 -10.52 9.17
C PHE A 153 -13.26 -10.14 10.45
N ASP A 154 -12.51 -9.80 11.49
CA ASP A 154 -13.10 -9.30 12.74
C ASP A 154 -13.96 -8.05 12.46
N GLU A 155 -15.08 -7.91 13.17
CA GLU A 155 -16.00 -6.77 13.03
C GLU A 155 -15.28 -5.42 13.24
N ALA A 156 -14.30 -5.38 14.14
CA ALA A 156 -13.48 -4.19 14.39
C ALA A 156 -12.65 -3.80 13.16
N TYR A 157 -12.12 -4.77 12.41
CA TYR A 157 -11.34 -4.52 11.22
C TYR A 157 -12.22 -4.07 10.04
N HIS A 158 -13.41 -4.66 9.89
CA HIS A 158 -14.43 -4.19 8.94
C HIS A 158 -14.81 -2.72 9.19
N LYS A 159 -15.09 -2.36 10.44
CA LYS A 159 -15.38 -0.96 10.83
C LYS A 159 -14.21 -0.04 10.54
N PHE A 160 -12.98 -0.49 10.78
CA PHE A 160 -11.77 0.27 10.46
C PHE A 160 -11.64 0.53 8.95
N LEU A 161 -11.79 -0.50 8.11
CA LEU A 161 -11.72 -0.33 6.65
C LEU A 161 -12.82 0.62 6.14
N ALA A 162 -14.04 0.51 6.67
CA ALA A 162 -15.16 1.39 6.32
C ALA A 162 -14.96 2.86 6.77
N ALA A 163 -14.12 3.10 7.78
CA ALA A 163 -13.82 4.44 8.29
C ALA A 163 -12.73 5.17 7.49
N LEU A 164 -12.02 4.49 6.58
CA LEU A 164 -10.99 5.11 5.74
C LEU A 164 -11.60 6.19 4.83
N ARG A 165 -11.10 7.42 4.91
CA ARG A 165 -11.60 8.54 4.10
C ARG A 165 -10.93 8.50 2.72
N PRO A 166 -11.72 8.52 1.64
CA PRO A 166 -11.18 8.55 0.29
C PRO A 166 -10.60 9.93 -0.04
N TYR A 167 -9.58 9.93 -0.88
CA TYR A 167 -9.12 11.11 -1.59
C TYR A 167 -10.27 11.73 -2.40
N THR A 168 -10.43 13.05 -2.26
CA THR A 168 -11.38 13.83 -3.07
C THR A 168 -10.65 14.48 -4.26
N PRO A 169 -10.99 14.12 -5.50
CA PRO A 169 -10.39 14.73 -6.69
C PRO A 169 -10.64 16.24 -6.80
N PRO A 170 -9.89 16.95 -7.66
CA PRO A 170 -10.09 18.38 -7.96
C PRO A 170 -11.54 18.77 -8.26
N GLN A 171 -12.10 19.72 -7.51
CA GLN A 171 -13.50 20.14 -7.67
C GLN A 171 -13.64 21.43 -8.48
N THR A 172 -12.81 22.43 -8.18
CA THR A 172 -12.87 23.74 -8.84
C THR A 172 -12.24 23.71 -10.25
N ARG A 173 -12.64 24.64 -11.13
CA ARG A 173 -12.04 24.79 -12.47
C ARG A 173 -10.53 25.00 -12.41
N LYS A 174 -10.05 25.78 -11.44
CA LYS A 174 -8.63 26.05 -11.20
C LYS A 174 -7.88 24.77 -10.82
N GLN A 175 -8.37 24.02 -9.84
CA GLN A 175 -7.77 22.74 -9.43
C GLN A 175 -7.75 21.72 -10.59
N LYS A 176 -8.85 21.63 -11.36
CA LYS A 176 -8.96 20.73 -12.52
C LYS A 176 -7.94 21.09 -13.61
N ALA A 177 -7.76 22.38 -13.90
CA ALA A 177 -6.74 22.84 -14.85
C ALA A 177 -5.32 22.50 -14.37
N GLY A 178 -5.02 22.73 -13.09
CA GLY A 178 -3.74 22.37 -12.50
C GLY A 178 -3.44 20.88 -12.57
N ALA A 179 -4.42 20.05 -12.21
CA ALA A 179 -4.30 18.59 -12.32
C ALA A 179 -4.09 18.12 -13.78
N ALA A 180 -4.82 18.71 -14.74
CA ALA A 180 -4.62 18.40 -16.15
C ALA A 180 -3.20 18.76 -16.63
N MET A 181 -2.69 19.93 -16.23
CA MET A 181 -1.33 20.36 -16.54
C MET A 181 -0.28 19.46 -15.88
N PHE A 182 -0.50 19.04 -14.64
CA PHE A 182 0.38 18.10 -13.93
C PHE A 182 0.49 16.78 -14.69
N TRP A 183 -0.66 16.21 -15.09
CA TRP A 183 -0.69 14.95 -15.83
C TRP A 183 -0.12 15.10 -17.23
N LEU A 184 -0.35 16.22 -17.92
CA LEU A 184 0.27 16.47 -19.22
C LEU A 184 1.81 16.46 -19.13
N LEU A 185 2.36 17.05 -18.08
CA LEU A 185 3.79 17.10 -17.83
C LEU A 185 4.37 15.71 -17.47
N TRP A 186 3.72 15.00 -16.55
CA TRP A 186 4.30 13.77 -15.95
C TRP A 186 3.95 12.48 -16.69
N THR A 187 2.87 12.42 -17.47
CA THR A 187 2.49 11.22 -18.23
C THR A 187 3.63 10.61 -19.05
N PRO A 188 4.40 11.35 -19.88
CA PRO A 188 5.48 10.73 -20.65
C PRO A 188 6.55 10.07 -19.78
N ILE A 189 6.85 10.66 -18.61
CA ILE A 189 7.83 10.13 -17.65
C ILE A 189 7.25 8.89 -16.96
N ILE A 190 6.01 8.95 -16.48
CA ILE A 190 5.33 7.81 -15.83
C ILE A 190 5.25 6.62 -16.78
N THR A 191 4.83 6.82 -18.03
CA THR A 191 4.78 5.75 -19.03
C THR A 191 6.17 5.19 -19.35
N MET A 192 7.23 6.01 -19.31
CA MET A 192 8.61 5.52 -19.44
C MET A 192 9.02 4.67 -18.23
N MET A 193 8.65 5.08 -17.01
CA MET A 193 8.91 4.31 -15.78
C MET A 193 8.24 2.95 -15.85
N GLU A 194 6.93 2.90 -16.13
CA GLU A 194 6.15 1.66 -16.26
C GLU A 194 6.78 0.69 -17.27
N LYS A 195 7.15 1.19 -18.46
CA LYS A 195 7.82 0.39 -19.49
C LYS A 195 9.19 -0.11 -19.08
N THR A 196 9.93 0.68 -18.31
CA THR A 196 11.26 0.29 -17.81
C THR A 196 11.11 -0.81 -16.78
N ILE A 197 10.24 -0.64 -15.80
CA ILE A 197 9.92 -1.63 -14.76
C ILE A 197 9.52 -2.96 -15.41
N ALA A 198 8.52 -2.92 -16.30
CA ALA A 198 8.03 -4.12 -17.00
C ALA A 198 9.12 -4.86 -17.80
N ARG A 199 10.18 -4.18 -18.24
CA ARG A 199 11.31 -4.79 -18.96
C ARG A 199 12.43 -5.29 -18.04
N THR A 200 12.48 -4.86 -16.79
CA THR A 200 13.61 -5.11 -15.90
C THR A 200 13.31 -6.01 -14.71
N VAL A 201 12.04 -6.15 -14.29
CA VAL A 201 11.65 -6.92 -13.10
C VAL A 201 11.99 -8.42 -13.18
N ASP A 202 12.04 -8.99 -14.38
CA ASP A 202 12.36 -10.42 -14.58
C ASP A 202 13.86 -10.71 -14.70
N LEU A 203 14.73 -9.69 -14.63
CA LEU A 203 16.17 -9.89 -14.83
C LEU A 203 16.83 -10.70 -13.70
N ASP A 204 16.29 -10.63 -12.48
CA ASP A 204 16.86 -11.31 -11.31
C ASP A 204 16.16 -12.64 -10.96
N LYS A 205 15.21 -13.13 -11.77
CA LYS A 205 14.35 -14.31 -11.51
C LYS A 205 13.53 -14.28 -10.20
N GLY A 206 13.80 -13.35 -9.28
CA GLY A 206 13.06 -13.10 -8.04
C GLY A 206 11.99 -12.02 -8.15
N GLY A 207 11.78 -11.44 -9.35
CA GLY A 207 10.79 -10.40 -9.61
C GLY A 207 11.22 -8.98 -9.22
N ASN A 208 12.41 -8.80 -8.63
CA ASN A 208 12.94 -7.50 -8.27
C ASN A 208 13.55 -6.78 -9.48
N ALA A 209 13.32 -5.47 -9.55
CA ALA A 209 14.07 -4.61 -10.46
C ALA A 209 15.53 -4.49 -10.01
N PRO A 210 16.50 -4.32 -10.92
CA PRO A 210 17.88 -4.04 -10.55
C PRO A 210 17.98 -2.82 -9.63
N ASN A 211 18.87 -2.88 -8.64
CA ASN A 211 19.00 -1.80 -7.63
C ASN A 211 19.16 -0.40 -8.22
N TRP A 212 19.92 -0.25 -9.30
CA TRP A 212 20.10 1.05 -9.98
C TRP A 212 18.79 1.58 -10.59
N VAL A 213 17.93 0.68 -11.10
CA VAL A 213 16.59 1.02 -11.57
C VAL A 213 15.76 1.48 -10.39
N ALA A 214 15.76 0.73 -9.28
CA ALA A 214 14.99 1.10 -8.10
C ALA A 214 15.38 2.47 -7.54
N VAL A 215 16.68 2.77 -7.43
CA VAL A 215 17.17 4.08 -6.99
C VAL A 215 16.74 5.20 -7.95
N LEU A 216 16.87 4.98 -9.27
CA LEU A 216 16.41 5.94 -10.28
C LEU A 216 14.91 6.21 -10.16
N MET A 217 14.08 5.17 -10.05
CA MET A 217 12.63 5.31 -9.95
C MET A 217 12.22 6.04 -8.67
N ARG A 218 12.88 5.76 -7.53
CA ARG A 218 12.67 6.49 -6.27
C ARG A 218 12.99 7.98 -6.41
N PHE A 219 14.07 8.32 -7.12
CA PHE A 219 14.40 9.71 -7.42
C PHE A 219 13.33 10.39 -8.28
N VAL A 220 12.83 9.71 -9.31
CA VAL A 220 11.77 10.27 -10.18
C VAL A 220 10.47 10.50 -9.40
N VAL A 221 10.07 9.56 -8.54
CA VAL A 221 8.91 9.75 -7.63
C VAL A 221 9.13 10.93 -6.70
N ALA A 222 10.33 11.09 -6.15
CA ALA A 222 10.66 12.25 -5.30
C ALA A 222 10.56 13.57 -6.08
N ALA A 223 11.04 13.62 -7.34
CA ALA A 223 10.91 14.80 -8.20
C ALA A 223 9.45 15.10 -8.56
N LEU A 224 8.65 14.06 -8.80
CA LEU A 224 7.21 14.16 -9.07
C LEU A 224 6.47 14.79 -7.88
N TRP A 225 6.72 14.29 -6.67
CA TRP A 225 6.15 14.84 -5.44
C TRP A 225 6.70 16.23 -5.10
N PHE A 226 7.99 16.49 -5.35
CA PHE A 226 8.56 17.83 -5.19
C PHE A 226 7.85 18.85 -6.08
N SER A 227 7.62 18.52 -7.36
CA SER A 227 6.89 19.40 -8.27
C SER A 227 5.45 19.62 -7.80
N HIS A 228 4.80 18.59 -7.25
CA HIS A 228 3.48 18.73 -6.65
C HIS A 228 3.51 19.69 -5.45
N ASP A 229 4.33 19.41 -4.45
CA ASP A 229 4.28 20.10 -3.16
C ASP A 229 4.72 21.56 -3.25
N TRP A 230 5.69 21.87 -4.11
CA TRP A 230 6.31 23.21 -4.19
C TRP A 230 5.83 24.07 -5.35
N VAL A 231 5.20 23.48 -6.37
CA VAL A 231 4.74 24.23 -7.55
C VAL A 231 3.23 24.10 -7.71
N PHE A 232 2.72 22.89 -7.85
CA PHE A 232 1.30 22.71 -8.20
C PHE A 232 0.35 22.91 -7.02
N ALA A 233 0.70 22.42 -5.83
CA ALA A 233 -0.15 22.54 -4.65
C ALA A 233 -0.36 24.01 -4.22
N PRO A 234 0.66 24.88 -4.16
CA PRO A 234 0.46 26.31 -3.85
C PRO A 234 -0.38 27.04 -4.91
N LEU A 235 -0.21 26.69 -6.18
CA LEU A 235 -0.88 27.39 -7.28
C LEU A 235 -2.30 26.89 -7.50
N PHE A 236 -2.52 25.58 -7.49
CA PHE A 236 -3.75 24.95 -7.95
C PHE A 236 -4.49 24.20 -6.86
N GLY A 237 -3.90 24.02 -5.67
CA GLY A 237 -4.44 23.20 -4.59
C GLY A 237 -3.87 21.78 -4.59
N ARG A 238 -3.98 21.12 -3.43
CA ARG A 238 -3.39 19.81 -3.17
C ARG A 238 -4.09 18.69 -3.96
N GLY A 239 -3.29 17.72 -4.39
CA GLY A 239 -3.68 16.51 -5.11
C GLY A 239 -3.46 15.23 -4.34
N ASP A 240 -3.25 15.30 -3.02
CA ASP A 240 -2.82 14.17 -2.20
C ASP A 240 -3.80 13.75 -1.09
N GLY A 241 -4.87 14.53 -0.89
CA GLY A 241 -5.88 14.26 0.13
C GLY A 241 -5.50 14.68 1.54
N VAL A 242 -4.35 15.34 1.71
CA VAL A 242 -3.97 15.95 2.98
C VAL A 242 -4.79 17.22 3.16
N ASP A 243 -5.63 17.25 4.19
CA ASP A 243 -6.39 18.44 4.61
C ASP A 243 -6.06 18.79 6.08
N GLU A 244 -6.62 19.90 6.59
CA GLU A 244 -6.39 20.35 7.97
C GLU A 244 -6.93 19.36 9.02
N ALA A 245 -7.76 18.38 8.63
CA ALA A 245 -8.39 17.43 9.53
C ALA A 245 -7.50 16.23 9.89
N GLY A 246 -6.17 16.35 9.72
CA GLY A 246 -5.20 15.31 10.06
C GLY A 246 -5.34 14.04 9.22
N LEU A 247 -4.46 13.06 9.46
CA LEU A 247 -4.57 11.74 8.83
C LEU A 247 -5.78 11.01 9.39
N ASP A 248 -6.36 10.08 8.63
CA ASP A 248 -7.47 9.25 9.11
C ASP A 248 -7.05 8.36 10.30
N TYR A 249 -5.75 8.04 10.35
CA TYR A 249 -5.11 7.34 11.46
C TYR A 249 -5.05 8.18 12.74
N ASP A 250 -5.14 9.51 12.61
CA ASP A 250 -5.27 10.45 13.73
C ASP A 250 -6.74 10.57 14.19
N LEU A 251 -7.74 10.05 13.46
CA LEU A 251 -9.15 10.11 13.91
C LEU A 251 -9.53 9.04 14.95
N LEU A 252 -8.60 8.12 15.27
CA LEU A 252 -8.62 7.36 16.53
C LEU A 252 -7.93 8.14 17.68
N ASP A 253 -7.39 9.33 17.38
CA ASP A 253 -6.64 10.23 18.25
C ASP A 253 -7.36 11.58 18.37
N ALA A 254 -8.37 11.64 19.25
CA ALA A 254 -9.10 12.88 19.55
C ALA A 254 -8.29 13.89 20.39
N SER A 255 -6.96 13.91 20.30
CA SER A 255 -6.14 14.86 21.04
C SER A 255 -4.74 15.10 20.47
N ARG A 256 -4.61 15.78 19.32
CA ARG A 256 -3.62 16.89 19.08
C ARG A 256 -3.62 17.46 17.65
N LEU A 257 -3.71 18.79 17.56
CA LEU A 257 -3.01 19.67 16.60
C LEU A 257 -1.76 20.24 17.33
N PRO A 258 -0.68 20.76 16.68
CA PRO A 258 -0.50 21.13 15.28
C PRO A 258 0.72 20.48 14.57
N LEU A 259 0.81 20.74 13.26
CA LEU A 259 1.85 20.32 12.30
C LEU A 259 3.31 20.55 12.79
N PRO A 260 4.20 19.56 12.70
CA PRO A 260 5.62 19.83 12.61
C PRO A 260 5.97 20.33 11.19
N LEU A 261 6.74 21.41 11.11
CA LEU A 261 7.42 21.82 9.87
C LEU A 261 8.24 20.63 9.33
N PRO A 262 8.25 20.37 8.01
CA PRO A 262 9.03 19.28 7.46
C PRO A 262 10.53 19.56 7.65
N LEU A 263 11.19 18.73 8.45
CA LEU A 263 12.64 18.60 8.42
C LEU A 263 13.04 17.70 7.24
N PRO A 264 14.14 18.01 6.53
CA PRO A 264 14.55 17.29 5.34
C PRO A 264 15.06 15.88 5.68
N TRP A 265 14.56 14.90 4.92
CA TRP A 265 15.12 13.59 4.60
C TRP A 265 16.28 13.09 5.48
N THR A 266 16.02 12.11 6.34
CA THR A 266 17.07 11.23 6.88
C THR A 266 17.09 9.93 6.09
N GLY A 267 18.04 9.84 5.16
CA GLY A 267 18.46 8.59 4.53
C GLY A 267 19.65 7.99 5.29
N CYS A 268 19.51 6.72 5.67
CA CYS A 268 20.60 5.76 5.85
C CYS A 268 20.17 4.48 5.14
#